data_AF-A0A954G1T9-F1
#
_entry.id   AF-A0A954G1T9-F1
#
_cell.length_a   1.000
_cell.length_b   1.000
_cell.length_c   1.000
_cell.angle_alpha   90.00
_cell.angle_beta   90.00
_cell.angle_gamma   90.00
#
_symmetry.space_group_name_H-M   'P 1'
#
loop_
_entity.id
_entity.type
_entity.pdbx_description
1 polymer ?
#
loop_
_entity_poly.entity_id
_entity_poly.type
_entity_poly.pdbx_seq_one_letter_code
_entity_poly.pdbx_strand_id
1 'polypeptide(L)' 'MKHMVLISFTDLGLKNIKDSLKRAGKFRKSVETAGGKILAQYWCLGEYDGCVIFEAPTEQIAASLILAL' A
#
# COMPACT_ATOMS: atom_id res chain seq x y z
N MET A 1 11.25 -4.64 9.77
CA MET A 1 12.10 -4.17 8.65
C MET A 1 11.31 -3.18 7.81
N LYS A 2 11.97 -2.32 7.02
CA LYS A 2 11.32 -1.31 6.18
C LYS A 2 11.21 -1.79 4.75
N HIS A 3 10.06 -1.57 4.14
CA HIS A 3 9.75 -1.98 2.78
C HIS A 3 9.19 -0.79 2.01
N MET A 4 9.52 -0.73 0.72
CA MET A 4 8.89 0.19 -0.22
C MET A 4 8.26 -0.63 -1.34
N VAL A 5 7.01 -0.31 -1.67
CA VAL A 5 6.32 -0.88 -2.81
C VAL A 5 5.85 0.22 -3.75
N LEU A 6 5.92 -0.06 -5.05
CA LEU A 6 5.36 0.77 -6.10
C LEU A 6 3.94 0.29 -6.40
N ILE A 7 3.05 1.23 -6.69
CA ILE A 7 1.64 0.96 -6.97
C ILE A 7 1.39 1.29 -8.43
N SER A 8 0.83 0.31 -9.13
CA SER A 8 0.16 0.52 -10.42
C SER A 8 -1.29 0.09 -10.26
N PHE A 9 -2.22 0.97 -10.59
CA PHE A 9 -3.63 0.67 -10.57
C PHE A 9 -3.97 -0.30 -11.70
N THR A 10 -4.84 -1.25 -11.38
CA THR A 10 -5.55 -2.03 -12.39
C THR A 10 -6.58 -1.15 -13.10
N ASP A 11 -7.13 -1.61 -14.23
CA ASP A 11 -8.20 -0.90 -14.94
C ASP A 11 -9.39 -0.54 -14.03
N LEU A 12 -9.78 -1.46 -13.15
CA LEU A 12 -10.84 -1.21 -12.17
C LEU A 12 -10.39 -0.19 -11.10
N GLY A 13 -9.12 -0.25 -10.68
CA GLY A 13 -8.52 0.71 -9.77
C GLY A 13 -8.51 2.13 -10.32
N LEU A 14 -8.22 2.29 -11.61
CA LEU A 14 -8.25 3.56 -12.35
C LEU A 14 -9.68 4.10 -12.51
N LYS A 15 -10.63 3.24 -12.93
CA LYS A 15 -12.05 3.62 -13.03
C LYS A 15 -12.60 4.12 -11.69
N ASN A 16 -12.13 3.55 -10.58
CA ASN A 16 -12.50 3.90 -9.22
C ASN A 16 -11.40 4.67 -8.48
N ILE A 17 -10.69 5.58 -9.17
CA ILE A 17 -9.60 6.35 -8.56
C ILE A 17 -10.04 7.22 -7.37
N LYS A 18 -11.30 7.68 -7.36
CA LYS A 18 -11.88 8.44 -6.25
C LYS A 18 -11.87 7.67 -4.92
N ASP A 19 -11.89 6.34 -4.98
CA ASP A 19 -11.81 5.47 -3.80
C ASP A 19 -10.37 5.18 -3.35
N SER A 20 -9.35 5.73 -4.03
CA SER A 20 -7.94 5.43 -3.74
C SER A 20 -7.55 5.77 -2.29
N LEU A 21 -8.01 6.91 -1.76
CA LEU A 21 -7.79 7.28 -0.35
C LEU A 21 -8.44 6.30 0.63
N LYS A 22 -9.61 5.74 0.27
CA LYS A 22 -10.30 4.74 1.09
C LYS A 22 -9.54 3.41 1.09
N ARG A 23 -9.00 3.00 -0.07
CA ARG A 23 -8.13 1.81 -0.18
C ARG A 23 -6.85 1.97 0.63
N ALA A 24 -6.20 3.13 0.52
CA ALA A 24 -5.05 3.51 1.34
C ALA A 24 -5.33 3.38 2.85
N GLY A 25 -6.47 3.92 3.31
CA GLY A 25 -6.88 3.80 4.71
C GLY A 25 -7.14 2.36 5.16
N LYS A 26 -7.73 1.51 4.29
CA LYS A 26 -7.90 0.08 4.59
C LYS A 26 -6.55 -0.63 4.70
N PHE A 27 -5.65 -0.39 3.76
CA PHE A 27 -4.31 -0.98 3.79
C PHE A 27 -3.55 -0.58 5.06
N ARG A 28 -3.60 0.70 5.43
CA ARG A 28 -3.00 1.19 6.68
C ARG A 28 -3.48 0.40 7.90
N LYS A 29 -4.80 0.17 8.01
CA LYS A 29 -5.38 -0.62 9.11
C LYS A 29 -4.90 -2.08 9.09
N SER A 30 -4.80 -2.69 7.91
CA SER A 30 -4.26 -4.05 7.77
C SER A 30 -2.82 -4.13 8.24
N VAL A 31 -1.98 -3.16 7.86
CA VAL A 31 -0.59 -3.06 8.30
C VAL A 31 -0.50 -2.90 9.82
N GLU A 32 -1.26 -1.98 10.41
CA GLU A 32 -1.27 -1.75 11.86
C GLU A 32 -1.77 -2.98 12.64
N THR A 33 -2.79 -3.67 12.12
CA THR A 33 -3.33 -4.92 12.71
C THR A 33 -2.30 -6.05 12.68
N ALA A 34 -1.46 -6.10 11.64
CA ALA A 34 -0.37 -7.06 11.52
C ALA A 34 0.88 -6.70 12.35
N GLY A 35 0.80 -5.67 13.20
CA GLY A 35 1.91 -5.18 14.03
C GLY A 35 2.93 -4.33 13.26
N GLY A 36 2.58 -3.87 12.07
CA GLY A 36 3.39 -2.98 11.24
C GLY A 36 3.01 -1.51 11.39
N LYS A 37 3.64 -0.66 10.56
CA LYS A 37 3.37 0.78 10.53
C LYS A 37 3.58 1.35 9.13
N ILE A 38 2.64 2.17 8.64
CA ILE A 38 2.88 3.00 7.45
C ILE A 38 3.77 4.19 7.83
N LEU A 39 4.92 4.30 7.16
CA LEU A 39 5.87 5.41 7.31
C LEU A 39 5.54 6.56 6.36
N ALA A 40 5.22 6.23 5.11
CA ALA A 40 4.83 7.21 4.11
C ALA A 40 3.97 6.57 3.03
N GLN A 41 3.12 7.39 2.40
CA GLN A 41 2.33 7.01 1.24
C GLN A 41 2.23 8.20 0.31
N TYR A 42 2.55 7.99 -0.97
CA TYR A 42 2.55 9.03 -1.98
C TYR A 42 1.74 8.57 -3.20
N TRP A 43 1.07 9.52 -3.83
CA TRP A 43 0.56 9.38 -5.19
C TRP A 43 1.55 10.02 -6.13
N CYS A 44 1.98 9.26 -7.12
CA CYS A 44 3.01 9.68 -8.05
C CYS A 44 2.38 10.26 -9.31
N LEU A 45 3.08 11.20 -9.93
CA LEU A 45 2.79 11.67 -11.29
C LEU A 45 3.91 11.13 -12.17
N GLY A 46 3.64 10.08 -12.95
CA GLY A 46 4.66 9.42 -13.76
C GLY A 46 4.30 7.97 -14.08
N GLU A 47 5.31 7.11 -14.20
CA GLU A 47 5.18 5.70 -14.60
C GLU A 47 4.35 4.85 -13.62
N TYR A 48 4.37 5.21 -12.33
CA TYR A 48 3.61 4.54 -11.28
C TYR A 48 2.55 5.48 -10.71
N ASP A 49 1.47 4.91 -10.19
CA ASP A 49 0.37 5.66 -9.58
C ASP A 49 0.67 6.07 -8.14
N GLY A 50 1.63 5.41 -7.48
CA GLY A 50 2.03 5.76 -6.13
C GLY A 50 3.10 4.85 -5.56
N CYS A 51 3.43 5.09 -4.29
CA CYS A 51 4.27 4.20 -3.51
C CYS A 51 3.87 4.22 -2.03
N VAL A 52 4.19 3.14 -1.33
CA VAL A 52 3.99 3.03 0.12
C VAL A 52 5.28 2.54 0.76
N ILE A 53 5.69 3.24 1.80
CA ILE A 53 6.81 2.86 2.67
C ILE A 53 6.22 2.43 4.00
N PHE A 54 6.53 1.22 4.44
CA PHE A 54 5.97 0.66 5.66
C PHE A 54 6.96 -0.25 6.39
N GLU A 55 6.69 -0.48 7.67
CA GLU A 55 7.36 -1.46 8.50
C GLU A 55 6.47 -2.66 8.72
N ALA A 56 7.07 -3.86 8.67
CA ALA A 56 6.44 -5.10 9.07
C ALA A 56 7.35 -5.89 10.03
N PRO A 57 6.79 -6.73 10.93
CA PRO A 57 7.57 -7.55 11.84
C PRO A 57 8.44 -8.59 11.13
N THR A 58 7.97 -9.16 10.01
CA THR A 58 8.67 -10.17 9.21
C THR A 58 8.46 -9.97 7.71
N GLU A 59 9.34 -10.54 6.87
CA GLU A 59 9.19 -10.54 5.40
C GLU A 59 7.92 -11.25 4.94
N GLN A 60 7.53 -12.34 5.61
CA GLN A 60 6.32 -13.10 5.29
C GLN A 60 5.06 -12.26 5.52
N ILE A 61 5.04 -11.47 6.60
CA ILE A 61 3.94 -10.54 6.87
C ILE A 61 3.92 -9.42 5.81
N ALA A 62 5.08 -8.86 5.46
CA ALA A 62 5.18 -7.84 4.40
C ALA A 62 4.62 -8.36 3.07
N ALA A 63 5.07 -9.54 2.62
CA ALA A 63 4.59 -10.15 1.39
C ALA A 63 3.08 -10.43 1.41
N SER A 64 2.56 -10.94 2.53
CA SER A 64 1.12 -11.22 2.69
C SER A 64 0.27 -9.94 2.63
N LEU A 65 0.74 -8.84 3.21
CA LEU A 65 0.07 -7.54 3.15
C LEU A 65 -0.03 -7.03 1.71
N ILE A 66 1.04 -7.17 0.93
CA ILE A 66 1.09 -6.69 -0.47
C ILE A 66 0.25 -7.56 -1.40
N LEU A 67 0.18 -8.87 -1.17
CA LEU A 67 -0.71 -9.75 -1.92
C LEU A 67 -2.20 -9.45 -1.70
N ALA A 68 -2.53 -8.82 -0.57
CA ALA A 68 -3.90 -8.47 -0.19
C ALA A 68 -4.28 -7.00 -0.51
N LEU A 69 -3.36 -6.22 -1.07
CA LEU A 69 -3.53 -4.79 -1.43
C LEU A 69 -4.24 -4.62 -2.78
#